data_AF-A0A2P5CGS2-F1
#
_entry.id   AF-A0A2P5CGS2-F1
#
_cell.length_a   1.000
_cell.length_b   1.000
_cell.length_c   1.000
_cell.angle_alpha   90.00
_cell.angle_beta   90.00
_cell.angle_gamma   90.00
#
_symmetry.space_group_name_H-M   'P 1'
#
loop_
_entity.id
_entity.type
_entity.pdbx_description
1 polymer ?
#
loop_
_entity_poly.entity_id
_entity_poly.type
_entity_poly.pdbx_seq_one_letter_code
_entity_poly.pdbx_strand_id
1 'polypeptide(L)'
;MKTTKGGSSVAEYMQKIKTVVDDLTMIGHPLSDEEAVAHALNGLVDEFDQLSTAIRARDSPITLEELYDKLLDHEMLQKRDENKQPESPIIA
;
A
#
# COMPACT_ATOMS: atom_id res chain seq x y z
N MET A 1 -9.04 4.82 -13.86
CA MET A 1 -9.74 4.38 -12.63
C MET A 1 -8.91 4.81 -11.43
N LYS A 2 -9.54 5.30 -10.35
CA LYS A 2 -8.84 5.52 -9.07
C LYS A 2 -9.07 4.28 -8.21
N THR A 3 -8.02 3.51 -7.96
CA THR A 3 -8.07 2.38 -7.02
C THR A 3 -7.49 2.87 -5.71
N THR A 4 -8.31 3.03 -4.67
CA THR A 4 -7.84 3.50 -3.34
C THR A 4 -7.91 2.37 -2.31
N LYS A 5 -6.97 2.34 -1.36
CA LYS A 5 -7.01 1.37 -0.25
C LYS A 5 -8.22 1.61 0.65
N GLY A 6 -8.40 2.84 1.11
CA GLY A 6 -9.46 3.19 2.08
C GLY A 6 -9.43 2.25 3.31
N GLY A 7 -10.60 1.81 3.75
CA GLY A 7 -10.73 0.86 4.87
C GLY A 7 -10.50 -0.62 4.52
N SER A 8 -10.13 -0.96 3.28
CA SER A 8 -9.78 -2.36 2.94
C SER A 8 -8.37 -2.73 3.41
N SER A 9 -8.12 -4.02 3.60
CA SER A 9 -6.79 -4.54 3.91
C SER A 9 -5.82 -4.35 2.75
N VAL A 10 -4.51 -4.32 3.05
CA VAL A 10 -3.44 -4.27 2.03
C VAL A 10 -3.56 -5.42 1.04
N ALA A 11 -3.91 -6.63 1.49
CA ALA A 11 -4.10 -7.79 0.61
C ALA A 11 -5.24 -7.55 -0.40
N GLU A 12 -6.41 -7.10 0.06
CA GLU A 12 -7.54 -6.78 -0.82
C GLU A 12 -7.22 -5.64 -1.79
N TYR A 13 -6.50 -4.63 -1.32
CA TYR A 13 -6.07 -3.51 -2.14
C TYR A 13 -5.12 -3.95 -3.26
N MET A 14 -4.10 -4.74 -2.94
CA MET A 14 -3.14 -5.22 -3.93
C MET A 14 -3.75 -6.21 -4.91
N GLN A 15 -4.74 -7.00 -4.50
CA GLN A 15 -5.53 -7.81 -5.43
C GLN A 15 -6.28 -6.94 -6.45
N LYS A 16 -6.90 -5.82 -6.03
CA LYS A 16 -7.55 -4.88 -6.97
C LYS A 16 -6.55 -4.28 -7.95
N ILE A 17 -5.35 -3.91 -7.49
CA ILE A 17 -4.28 -3.41 -8.37
C ILE A 17 -3.91 -4.46 -9.40
N LYS A 18 -3.70 -5.71 -8.98
CA LYS A 18 -3.40 -6.82 -9.89
C LYS A 18 -4.50 -7.03 -10.91
N THR A 19 -5.78 -6.97 -10.52
CA THR A 19 -6.90 -7.07 -11.46
C THR A 19 -6.86 -5.96 -12.52
N VAL A 20 -6.57 -4.71 -12.13
CA VAL A 20 -6.44 -3.61 -13.11
C VAL A 20 -5.28 -3.85 -14.08
N VAL A 21 -4.13 -4.32 -13.58
CA VAL A 21 -2.97 -4.65 -14.43
C VAL A 21 -3.30 -5.79 -15.41
N ASP A 22 -3.96 -6.84 -14.92
CA ASP A 22 -4.35 -8.01 -15.70
C ASP A 22 -5.39 -7.62 -16.78
N ASP A 23 -6.39 -6.81 -16.42
CA ASP A 23 -7.42 -6.31 -17.35
C ASP A 23 -6.82 -5.46 -18.46
N LEU A 24 -5.90 -4.55 -18.11
CA LEU A 24 -5.19 -3.70 -19.07
C LEU A 24 -4.31 -4.54 -20.00
N THR A 25 -3.63 -5.54 -19.46
CA THR A 25 -2.84 -6.51 -20.24
C THR A 25 -3.74 -7.29 -21.21
N MET A 26 -4.91 -7.73 -20.77
CA MET A 26 -5.87 -8.48 -21.58
C MET A 26 -6.38 -7.68 -22.78
N ILE A 27 -6.57 -6.37 -22.64
CA ILE A 27 -6.99 -5.49 -23.75
C ILE A 27 -5.82 -4.96 -24.60
N GLY A 28 -4.61 -5.49 -24.40
CA GLY A 28 -3.41 -5.14 -25.18
C GLY A 28 -2.70 -3.86 -24.73
N HIS A 29 -2.98 -3.39 -23.53
CA HIS A 29 -2.37 -2.19 -22.92
C HIS A 29 -1.67 -2.53 -21.60
N PRO A 30 -0.70 -3.47 -21.56
CA PRO A 30 -0.03 -3.84 -20.32
C PRO A 30 0.65 -2.63 -19.68
N LEU A 31 0.57 -2.55 -18.35
CA LEU A 31 1.35 -1.57 -17.59
C LEU A 31 2.77 -2.10 -17.41
N SER A 32 3.74 -1.21 -17.50
CA SER A 32 5.09 -1.49 -17.01
C SER A 32 5.10 -1.62 -15.48
N ASP A 33 6.13 -2.27 -14.94
CA ASP A 33 6.28 -2.44 -13.50
C ASP A 33 6.29 -1.09 -12.76
N GLU A 34 6.95 -0.08 -13.35
CA GLU A 34 6.98 1.29 -12.81
C GLU A 34 5.60 1.94 -12.80
N GLU A 35 4.81 1.76 -13.87
CA GLU A 35 3.44 2.27 -13.94
C GLU A 35 2.50 1.55 -12.97
N ALA A 36 2.65 0.24 -12.80
CA ALA A 36 1.88 -0.54 -11.84
C ALA A 36 2.18 -0.10 -10.40
N VAL A 37 3.47 0.09 -10.06
CA VAL A 37 3.91 0.63 -8.77
C VAL A 37 3.40 2.04 -8.56
N ALA A 38 3.53 2.93 -9.56
CA ALA A 38 3.02 4.30 -9.46
C ALA A 38 1.50 4.33 -9.26
N HIS A 39 0.77 3.46 -9.96
CA HIS A 39 -0.68 3.32 -9.80
C HIS A 39 -1.05 2.88 -8.38
N ALA A 40 -0.34 1.91 -7.82
CA ALA A 40 -0.52 1.47 -6.44
C ALA A 40 -0.20 2.60 -5.43
N LEU A 41 0.93 3.27 -5.57
CA LEU A 41 1.32 4.35 -4.66
C LEU A 41 0.33 5.54 -4.68
N ASN A 42 -0.29 5.83 -5.82
CA ASN A 42 -1.29 6.89 -5.94
C ASN A 42 -2.65 6.56 -5.28
N GLY A 43 -2.89 5.29 -4.97
CA GLY A 43 -4.11 4.83 -4.32
C GLY A 43 -3.98 4.63 -2.81
N LEU A 44 -2.77 4.77 -2.28
CA LEU A 44 -2.52 4.77 -0.84
C LEU A 44 -3.04 6.09 -0.24
N VAL A 45 -3.79 5.99 0.85
CA VAL A 45 -4.32 7.11 1.64
C VAL A 45 -3.31 7.53 2.71
N ASP A 46 -3.55 8.66 3.39
CA ASP A 46 -2.64 9.33 4.35
C ASP A 46 -1.90 8.40 5.34
N GLU A 47 -2.53 7.29 5.74
CA GLU A 47 -1.93 6.26 6.61
C GLU A 47 -0.63 5.62 6.06
N PHE A 48 -0.40 5.65 4.75
CA PHE A 48 0.81 5.12 4.11
C PHE A 48 1.66 6.23 3.46
N ASP A 49 1.41 7.51 3.76
CA ASP A 49 2.10 8.64 3.11
C ASP A 49 3.61 8.63 3.35
N GLN A 50 4.04 8.32 4.58
CA GLN A 50 5.46 8.19 4.92
C GLN A 50 6.14 7.05 4.16
N LEU A 51 5.48 5.89 4.06
CA LEU A 51 6.00 4.75 3.31
C LEU A 51 6.03 5.06 1.81
N SER A 52 4.99 5.70 1.29
CA SER A 52 4.90 6.11 -0.12
C SER A 52 6.02 7.09 -0.48
N THR A 53 6.30 8.05 0.40
CA THR A 53 7.40 9.01 0.24
C THR A 53 8.75 8.29 0.27
N ALA A 54 8.98 7.37 1.21
CA ALA A 54 10.22 6.61 1.29
C ALA A 54 10.46 5.76 0.03
N ILE A 55 9.41 5.14 -0.51
CA ILE A 55 9.49 4.35 -1.74
C ILE A 55 9.78 5.25 -2.96
N ARG A 56 9.17 6.44 -3.04
CA ARG A 56 9.43 7.40 -4.12
C ARG A 56 10.82 8.02 -4.08
N ALA A 57 11.41 8.14 -2.89
CA ALA A 57 12.76 8.69 -2.71
C ALA A 57 13.89 7.68 -3.00
N ARG A 58 13.55 6.43 -3.30
CA ARG A 58 14.51 5.35 -3.51
C ARG A 58 15.20 5.51 -4.88
N ASP A 59 16.52 5.38 -4.91
CA ASP A 59 17.30 5.47 -6.16
C ASP A 59 17.21 4.21 -7.04
N SER A 60 16.76 3.09 -6.47
CA SER A 60 16.60 1.81 -7.14
C SER A 60 15.12 1.51 -7.43
N PRO A 61 14.79 0.92 -8.59
CA PRO A 61 13.43 0.49 -8.88
C PRO A 61 12.95 -0.53 -7.84
N ILE A 62 11.68 -0.42 -7.47
CA ILE A 62 10.98 -1.36 -6.59
C ILE A 62 10.04 -2.22 -7.44
N THR A 63 9.95 -3.52 -7.14
CA THR A 63 8.98 -4.40 -7.80
C THR A 63 7.63 -4.32 -7.12
N LEU A 64 6.56 -4.72 -7.82
CA LEU A 64 5.22 -4.76 -7.24
C LEU A 64 5.13 -5.77 -6.06
N GLU A 65 5.91 -6.86 -6.12
CA GLU A 65 6.03 -7.84 -5.05
C GLU A 65 6.70 -7.25 -3.81
N GLU A 66 7.85 -6.56 -3.97
CA GLU A 66 8.52 -5.89 -2.85
C GLU A 66 7.64 -4.79 -2.24
N LEU A 67 6.90 -4.05 -3.08
CA LEU A 67 5.93 -3.07 -2.62
C LEU A 67 4.84 -3.73 -1.75
N TYR A 68 4.33 -4.89 -2.16
CA TYR A 68 3.31 -5.63 -1.40
C TYR A 68 3.82 -6.02 -0.01
N ASP A 69 5.01 -6.60 0.07
CA ASP A 69 5.61 -7.00 1.34
C ASP A 69 5.79 -5.79 2.28
N LYS A 70 6.28 -4.67 1.76
CA LYS A 70 6.45 -3.43 2.54
C LYS A 70 5.13 -2.88 3.06
N LEU A 71 4.07 -2.95 2.26
CA LEU A 71 2.73 -2.53 2.69
C LEU A 71 2.16 -3.45 3.77
N LEU A 72 2.38 -4.77 3.66
CA LEU A 72 1.94 -5.73 4.66
C LEU A 72 2.66 -5.51 6.00
N ASP A 73 3.98 -5.35 5.97
CA ASP A 73 4.78 -5.06 7.16
C ASP A 73 4.26 -3.81 7.87
N HIS A 74 3.97 -2.75 7.12
CA HIS A 74 3.46 -1.50 7.65
C HIS A 74 2.05 -1.65 8.26
N GLU A 75 1.14 -2.37 7.60
CA GLU A 75 -0.20 -2.66 8.14
C GLU A 75 -0.12 -3.48 9.45
N MET A 76 0.81 -4.44 9.53
CA MET A 76 1.05 -5.22 10.74
C MET A 76 1.60 -4.38 11.90
N LEU A 77 2.48 -3.41 11.61
CA LEU A 77 3.01 -2.49 12.61
C LEU A 77 1.93 -1.56 13.15
N GLN A 78 1.09 -0.97 12.28
CA GLN A 78 -0.03 -0.14 12.71
C GLN A 78 -1.01 -0.89 13.64
N LYS A 79 -1.37 -2.13 13.30
CA LYS A 79 -2.21 -2.99 14.15
C LYS A 79 -1.59 -3.28 15.52
N ARG A 80 -0.25 -3.29 15.64
CA ARG A 80 0.44 -3.50 16.91
C ARG A 80 0.48 -2.25 17.78
N ASP A 81 0.60 -1.07 17.17
CA ASP A 81 0.58 0.19 17.91
C ASP A 81 -0.83 0.58 18.40
N GLU A 82 -1.90 0.19 17.68
CA GLU A 82 -3.28 0.31 18.18
C GLU A 82 -3.57 -0.54 19.42
N ASN A 83 -2.80 -1.60 19.67
CA ASN A 83 -2.98 -2.48 20.84
C ASN A 83 -2.24 -1.99 22.10
N LYS A 84 -1.59 -0.82 22.05
CA LYS A 84 -1.11 -0.11 23.25
C LYS A 84 -2.25 0.76 23.77
N GLN A 85 -3.10 0.19 24.61
CA GLN A 85 -4.06 0.96 25.40
C GLN A 85 -3.32 2.11 26.13
N PRO A 86 -3.88 3.33 26.20
CA PRO A 86 -3.45 4.25 27.24
C PRO A 86 -3.87 3.61 28.57
N GLU A 87 -2.90 3.12 29.35
CA GLU A 87 -3.11 2.89 30.77
C GLU A 87 -3.52 4.24 31.36
N SER A 88 -4.82 4.42 31.60
CA SER A 88 -5.35 5.57 32.30
C SER A 88 -4.58 5.71 33.62
N PRO A 89 -3.91 6.85 33.89
CA PRO A 89 -3.35 7.09 35.21
C PRO A 89 -4.52 7.07 36.20
N ILE A 90 -4.47 6.13 37.14
CA ILE A 90 -5.38 6.02 38.26
C ILE A 90 -5.36 7.36 38.99
N ILE A 91 -6.52 8.00 39.06
CA ILE A 91 -6.74 9.24 39.80
C ILE A 91 -6.46 8.94 41.27
N ALA A 92 -5.55 9.71 41.89
CA ALA A 92 -5.30 9.71 43.34
C ALA A 92 -5.46 11.13 43.89
#